data_AF-A0A366VY06-F1
#
_entry.id   AF-A0A366VY06-F1
#
_cell.length_a   1.000
_cell.length_b   1.000
_cell.length_c   1.000
_cell.angle_alpha   90.00
_cell.angle_beta   90.00
_cell.angle_gamma   90.00
#
_symmetry.space_group_name_H-M   'P 1'
#
loop_
_entity.id
_entity.type
_entity.pdbx_description
1 polymer ?
#
loop_
_entity_poly.entity_id
_entity_poly.type
_entity_poly.pdbx_seq_one_letter_code
_entity_poly.pdbx_strand_id
1 'polypeptide(L)' 'MQNRNVRSIDVSHATNPFDIAANPQWFHTRSLRTLAWAALKADRGQTVHQHRLQVMNIAQPSSPTT' A
#
# COMPACT_ATOMS: atom_id res chain seq x y z
N MET A 1 -19.36 -14.64 19.22
CA MET A 1 -18.02 -14.82 18.62
C MET A 1 -18.12 -14.36 17.17
N GLN A 2 -17.33 -13.36 16.77
CA GLN A 2 -17.55 -12.56 15.57
C GLN A 2 -17.04 -13.28 14.32
N ASN A 3 -17.96 -13.65 13.42
CA ASN A 3 -17.67 -14.29 12.13
C ASN A 3 -16.80 -13.35 11.28
N ARG A 4 -15.50 -13.65 11.17
CA ARG A 4 -14.62 -13.00 10.20
C ARG A 4 -15.00 -13.53 8.83
N ASN A 5 -15.86 -12.77 8.15
CA ASN A 5 -16.16 -12.94 6.74
C ASN A 5 -14.88 -12.62 5.95
N VAL A 6 -13.96 -13.58 5.88
CA VAL A 6 -12.82 -13.53 4.97
C VAL A 6 -13.41 -13.83 3.60
N ARG A 7 -13.85 -12.77 2.91
CA ARG A 7 -14.19 -12.87 1.49
C ARG A 7 -12.92 -13.30 0.78
N SER A 8 -12.84 -14.59 0.44
CA SER A 8 -11.89 -15.09 -0.53
C SER A 8 -12.20 -14.34 -1.83
N ILE A 9 -11.39 -13.34 -2.13
CA ILE A 9 -11.45 -12.66 -3.42
C ILE A 9 -11.10 -13.73 -4.43
N ASP A 10 -12.08 -14.15 -5.22
CA ASP A 10 -11.86 -15.03 -6.34
C ASP A 10 -11.00 -14.26 -7.35
N VAL A 11 -9.71 -14.54 -7.32
CA VAL A 11 -8.70 -13.98 -8.22
C VAL A 11 -8.75 -14.82 -9.51
N SER A 12 -9.89 -14.78 -10.22
CA SER A 12 -10.05 -15.48 -11.51
C SER A 12 -9.29 -14.80 -12.66
N HIS A 13 -8.56 -13.72 -12.35
CA HIS A 13 -7.49 -13.17 -13.15
C HIS A 13 -6.31 -13.02 -12.17
N ALA A 14 -5.49 -14.06 -12.03
CA ALA A 14 -4.27 -14.00 -11.24
C ALA A 14 -3.29 -13.06 -11.92
N THR A 15 -3.52 -11.77 -11.76
CA THR A 15 -2.63 -10.72 -12.19
C THR A 15 -1.32 -10.94 -11.45
N ASN A 16 -0.31 -11.42 -12.18
CA ASN A 16 0.98 -11.73 -11.62
C ASN A 16 1.52 -10.46 -10.93
N PRO A 17 1.93 -10.51 -9.65
CA PRO A 17 2.51 -9.36 -8.98
C PRO A 17 3.72 -8.79 -9.74
N PHE A 18 4.41 -9.63 -10.53
CA PHE A 18 5.44 -9.18 -11.47
C PHE A 18 4.88 -8.22 -12.52
N ASP A 19 3.78 -8.56 -13.19
CA ASP A 19 3.19 -7.72 -14.25
C ASP A 19 2.67 -6.39 -13.70
N ILE A 20 2.07 -6.40 -12.51
CA ILE A 20 1.59 -5.17 -11.86
C ILE A 20 2.75 -4.24 -11.51
N ALA A 21 3.85 -4.79 -10.98
CA ALA A 21 5.01 -4.02 -10.56
C ALA A 21 5.89 -3.56 -11.73
N ALA A 22 6.05 -4.39 -12.76
CA ALA A 22 6.88 -4.11 -13.93
C ALA A 22 6.15 -3.24 -14.96
N ASN A 23 4.84 -3.38 -15.11
CA ASN A 23 4.02 -2.63 -16.07
C ASN A 23 2.73 -2.09 -15.43
N PRO A 24 2.84 -1.05 -14.58
CA PRO A 24 1.69 -0.49 -13.88
C PRO A 24 0.71 0.18 -14.84
N GLN A 25 -0.49 -0.39 -14.96
CA GLN A 25 -1.59 0.19 -15.74
C GLN A 25 -2.26 1.37 -15.02
N TRP A 26 -2.91 2.25 -15.78
CA TRP A 26 -3.59 3.45 -15.25
C TRP A 26 -4.72 3.11 -14.27
N PHE A 27 -5.37 1.96 -14.44
CA PHE A 27 -6.42 1.46 -13.54
C PHE A 27 -5.86 0.77 -12.28
N HIS A 28 -4.53 0.55 -12.17
CA HIS A 28 -3.93 0.00 -10.97
C HIS A 28 -3.82 1.08 -9.87
N THR A 29 -4.57 0.86 -8.79
CA THR A 29 -4.50 1.73 -7.61
C THR A 29 -3.09 1.72 -7.02
N ARG A 30 -2.74 2.81 -6.33
CA ARG A 30 -1.44 2.92 -5.64
C ARG A 30 -1.25 1.76 -4.66
N SER A 31 -2.30 1.40 -3.91
CA SER A 31 -2.27 0.31 -2.94
C SER A 31 -2.01 -1.05 -3.60
N LEU A 32 -2.64 -1.33 -4.75
CA LEU A 32 -2.42 -2.58 -5.49
C LEU A 32 -0.97 -2.70 -5.97
N ARG A 33 -0.39 -1.61 -6.47
CA ARG A 33 1.03 -1.58 -6.89
C ARG A 33 1.98 -1.79 -5.72
N THR A 34 1.72 -1.14 -4.58
CA THR A 34 2.50 -1.35 -3.36
C THR A 34 2.41 -2.79 -2.88
N LEU A 35 1.22 -3.40 -2.91
CA LEU A 35 1.01 -4.79 -2.53
C LEU A 35 1.75 -5.76 -3.45
N ALA A 36 1.66 -5.56 -4.77
CA ALA A 36 2.38 -6.36 -5.76
C ALA A 36 3.89 -6.29 -5.57
N TRP A 37 4.43 -5.09 -5.36
CA TRP A 37 5.85 -4.91 -5.03
C TRP A 37 6.23 -5.62 -3.73
N ALA A 38 5.41 -5.49 -2.68
CA ALA A 38 5.68 -6.14 -1.39
C ALA A 38 5.65 -7.67 -1.50
N ALA A 39 4.73 -8.23 -2.29
CA ALA A 39 4.66 -9.67 -2.57
C ALA A 39 5.94 -10.17 -3.27
N LEU A 40 6.44 -9.43 -4.27
CA LEU A 40 7.71 -9.77 -4.94
C LEU A 40 8.92 -9.71 -4.02
N LYS A 41 8.90 -8.81 -3.02
CA LYS A 41 9.95 -8.73 -2.01
C LYS A 41 9.89 -9.92 -1.04
N ALA A 42 8.68 -10.27 -0.60
CA ALA A 42 8.46 -11.44 0.26
C ALA A 42 8.88 -12.75 -0.42
N ASP A 43 8.61 -12.91 -1.72
CA ASP A 43 9.06 -14.06 -2.52
C ASP A 43 10.59 -14.22 -2.54
N ARG A 44 11.31 -13.10 -2.46
CA ARG A 44 12.78 -13.07 -2.32
C ARG A 44 13.28 -13.21 -0.88
N GLY A 45 12.40 -13.55 0.06
CA GLY A 45 12.71 -13.64 1.49
C GLY A 45 12.94 -12.28 2.17
N GLN A 46 12.52 -11.17 1.56
CA GLN A 46 12.67 -9.83 2.12
C GLN A 46 11.40 -9.39 2.83
N THR A 47 11.54 -8.96 4.09
CA THR A 47 10.43 -8.39 4.85
C THR A 47 10.23 -6.92 4.49
N VAL A 48 8.98 -6.54 4.19
CA VAL A 48 8.59 -5.16 3.88
C VAL A 48 7.80 -4.58 5.05
N HIS A 49 8.22 -3.42 5.54
CA HIS A 49 7.51 -2.67 6.57
C HIS A 49 6.84 -1.43 5.95
N GLN A 50 5.53 -1.30 6.14
CA GLN A 50 4.80 -0.10 5.75
C GLN A 50 4.75 0.87 6.94
N HIS A 51 5.51 1.97 6.85
CA HIS A 51 5.43 3.05 7.82
C HIS A 51 4.38 4.07 7.38
N ARG A 52 3.45 4.40 8.28
CA ARG A 52 2.52 5.51 8.08
C ARG A 52 3.18 6.78 8.60
N LEU A 53 3.53 7.69 7.70
CA LEU A 53 3.98 9.03 8.09
C LEU A 53 2.78 9.77 8.71
N GLN A 54 2.89 10.11 9.99
CA GLN A 54 1.99 11.06 10.62
C GLN A 54 2.55 12.45 10.35
N VAL A 55 1.90 13.21 9.47
CA VAL A 55 2.22 14.63 9.28
C VAL A 55 1.66 15.37 10.48
N MET A 56 2.53 15.72 11.42
CA MET A 56 2.19 16.63 12.50
C MET A 56 2.01 18.01 11.87
N ASN A 57 0.80 18.56 11.92
CA ASN A 57 0.53 19.93 11.46
C ASN A 57 1.27 20.87 12.42
N ILE A 58 2.48 21.29 12.05
CA ILE A 58 3.23 22.28 12.80
C ILE A 58 2.49 23.60 12.56
N ALA A 59 1.63 23.96 13.51
CA ALA A 59 0.94 25.25 13.48
C ALA A 59 1.99 26.35 13.23
N GLN A 60 1.73 27.19 12.22
CA GLN A 60 2.56 28.37 11.94
C GLN A 60 2.71 29.19 13.23
N PRO A 61 3.94 29.64 13.59
CA PRO A 61 4.08 30.63 14.64
C PRO A 61 3.35 31.90 14.19
N SER A 62 2.34 32.32 14.95
CA SER A 62 1.73 33.64 14.78
C SER A 62 2.81 34.69 15.04
N SER A 63 3.08 35.54 14.04
CA SER A 63 4.01 36.66 14.15
C SER A 63 3.71 37.50 15.39
N PRO A 64 4.71 37.99 16.13
CA PRO A 64 4.47 38.94 17.22
C PRO A 64 3.90 40.23 16.63
N THR A 65 2.76 40.67 17.17
CA THR A 65 2.20 42.00 16.92
C THR A 65 3.11 43.02 17.61
N THR A 66 3.70 43.92 16.82
CA THR A 66 4.37 45.14 17.29
C THR A 66 3.35 46.23 17.55
#